data_AF-A0A3Q4MCS7-F1
#
_entry.id   AF-A0A3Q4MCS7-F1
#
_cell.length_a   1.000
_cell.length_b   1.000
_cell.length_c   1.000
_cell.angle_alpha   90.00
_cell.angle_beta   90.00
_cell.angle_gamma   90.00
#
_symmetry.space_group_name_H-M   'P 1'
#
loop_
_entity.id
_entity.type
_entity.pdbx_description
1 polymer ?
#
loop_
_entity_poly.entity_id
_entity_poly.type
_entity_poly.pdbx_seq_one_letter_code
_entity_poly.pdbx_strand_id
1 'polypeptide(L)'
;KKNDAQPAQQALCKVRTEVVEVTRAMLDRSNANFLLWPPCVEVQRCSGCCNTKSLQCVPVVTHKRFLQVMKVEYINKKPTYAKAVVSVVDHVECRCQTAPRPPPHKKKSSRRQHGYLHRNQTHSQGRPSAPTAPRLPTRPQKTKRMRKNRRRISKAAMRAMLM
;
A
#
# COMPACT_ATOMS: atom_id res chain seq x y z
N LYS A 1 36.03 -15.54 25.81
CA LYS A 1 34.59 -15.21 25.63
C LYS A 1 34.06 -15.48 24.21
N LYS A 2 34.88 -15.60 23.14
CA LYS A 2 34.39 -15.89 21.78
C LYS A 2 34.12 -17.39 21.50
N ASN A 3 34.66 -18.27 22.33
CA ASN A 3 34.66 -19.72 22.07
C ASN A 3 33.36 -20.42 22.49
N ASP A 4 32.43 -19.72 23.15
CA ASP A 4 31.14 -20.26 23.61
C ASP A 4 29.95 -19.77 22.75
N ALA A 5 30.24 -19.17 21.58
CA ALA A 5 29.20 -18.64 20.70
C ALA A 5 28.54 -19.79 19.92
N GLN A 6 27.23 -19.95 20.10
CA GLN A 6 26.46 -20.90 19.30
C GLN A 6 26.22 -20.38 17.88
N PRO A 7 26.23 -21.26 16.86
CA PRO A 7 25.85 -20.89 15.50
C PRO A 7 24.44 -20.32 15.46
N ALA A 8 24.25 -19.24 14.70
CA ALA A 8 22.93 -18.65 14.50
C ALA A 8 22.02 -19.58 13.68
N GLN A 9 20.79 -19.79 14.14
CA GLN A 9 19.78 -20.54 13.41
C GLN A 9 18.91 -19.62 12.56
N GLN A 10 18.71 -19.97 11.28
CA GLN A 10 17.85 -19.20 10.39
C GLN A 10 16.38 -19.31 10.82
N ALA A 11 15.71 -18.17 10.90
CA ALA A 11 14.26 -18.13 11.03
C ALA A 11 13.60 -18.54 9.71
N LEU A 12 13.22 -19.82 9.59
CA LEU A 12 12.57 -20.35 8.39
C LEU A 12 11.23 -19.67 8.09
N CYS A 13 10.86 -19.61 6.81
CA CYS A 13 9.54 -19.15 6.36
C CYS A 13 8.44 -20.10 6.87
N LYS A 14 7.66 -19.67 7.86
CA LYS A 14 6.56 -20.43 8.44
C LYS A 14 5.53 -19.52 9.09
N VAL A 15 4.38 -20.09 9.42
CA VAL A 15 3.34 -19.42 10.19
C VAL A 15 3.83 -19.23 11.64
N ARG A 16 3.64 -18.03 12.19
CA ARG A 16 3.88 -17.70 13.60
C ARG A 16 2.72 -16.86 14.12
N THR A 17 2.50 -16.94 15.43
CA THR A 17 1.56 -16.07 16.13
C THR A 17 2.15 -14.65 16.22
N GLU A 18 1.35 -13.67 15.82
CA GLU A 18 1.63 -12.25 15.98
C GLU A 18 0.45 -11.59 16.70
N VAL A 19 0.74 -10.53 17.46
CA VAL A 19 -0.29 -9.73 18.13
C VAL A 19 -0.66 -8.57 17.21
N VAL A 20 -1.95 -8.44 16.91
CA VAL A 20 -2.49 -7.35 16.09
C VAL A 20 -3.50 -6.54 16.90
N GLU A 21 -3.42 -5.23 16.76
CA GLU A 21 -4.35 -4.29 17.36
C GLU A 21 -5.76 -4.45 16.76
N VAL A 22 -6.77 -4.47 17.62
CA VAL A 22 -8.17 -4.45 17.25
C VAL A 22 -8.57 -2.99 16.97
N THR A 23 -8.44 -2.60 15.72
CA THR A 23 -8.72 -1.21 15.32
C THR A 23 -10.21 -0.97 15.09
N ARG A 24 -10.63 0.29 15.28
CA ARG A 24 -12.01 0.75 14.97
C ARG A 24 -12.43 0.41 13.55
N ALA A 25 -11.50 0.53 12.61
CA ALA A 25 -11.70 0.28 11.19
C ALA A 25 -12.07 -1.18 10.84
N MET A 26 -11.82 -2.12 11.76
CA MET A 26 -12.24 -3.52 11.63
C MET A 26 -13.74 -3.70 11.85
N LEU A 27 -14.39 -2.80 12.59
CA LEU A 27 -15.83 -2.78 12.81
C LEU A 27 -16.53 -1.73 11.95
N ASP A 28 -16.15 -0.46 12.11
CA ASP A 28 -16.72 0.67 11.39
C ASP A 28 -15.67 1.78 11.21
N ARG A 29 -15.45 2.18 9.95
CA ARG A 29 -14.49 3.24 9.59
C ARG A 29 -15.08 4.63 9.72
N SER A 30 -16.40 4.76 9.71
CA SER A 30 -17.11 6.04 9.69
C SER A 30 -17.31 6.63 11.08
N ASN A 31 -17.45 5.78 12.10
CA ASN A 31 -17.78 6.20 13.46
C ASN A 31 -16.55 6.19 14.39
N ALA A 32 -16.33 7.33 15.08
CA ALA A 32 -15.23 7.55 16.01
C ALA A 32 -15.63 7.50 17.52
N ASN A 33 -16.87 7.17 17.86
CA ASN A 33 -17.47 7.37 19.19
C ASN A 33 -17.53 6.10 20.08
N PHE A 34 -16.77 5.06 19.74
CA PHE A 34 -16.74 3.79 20.47
C PHE A 34 -15.32 3.25 20.68
N LEU A 35 -15.09 2.44 21.71
CA LEU A 35 -13.86 1.68 21.91
C LEU A 35 -14.14 0.18 21.72
N LEU A 36 -13.10 -0.61 21.46
CA LEU A 36 -13.18 -2.06 21.33
C LEU A 36 -12.33 -2.72 22.41
N TRP A 37 -12.86 -3.79 23.02
CA TRP A 37 -12.17 -4.59 24.02
C TRP A 37 -12.28 -6.09 23.68
N PRO A 38 -11.18 -6.87 23.70
CA PRO A 38 -9.79 -6.47 24.01
C PRO A 38 -9.16 -5.56 22.94
N PRO A 39 -8.08 -4.80 23.27
CA PRO A 39 -7.43 -3.90 22.33
C PRO A 39 -6.51 -4.61 21.33
N CYS A 40 -6.14 -5.86 21.58
CA CYS A 40 -5.32 -6.66 20.69
C CYS A 40 -5.73 -8.14 20.74
N VAL A 41 -5.40 -8.86 19.67
CA VAL A 41 -5.69 -10.29 19.51
C VAL A 41 -4.54 -10.99 18.81
N GLU A 42 -4.43 -12.30 19.03
CA GLU A 42 -3.49 -13.15 18.34
C GLU A 42 -4.01 -13.52 16.94
N VAL A 43 -3.13 -13.40 15.95
CA VAL A 43 -3.36 -13.81 14.56
C VAL A 43 -2.19 -14.64 14.07
N GLN A 44 -2.44 -15.50 13.09
CA GLN A 44 -1.41 -16.29 12.43
C GLN A 44 -0.87 -15.53 11.21
N ARG A 45 0.45 -15.33 11.12
CA ARG A 45 1.10 -14.60 10.02
C ARG A 45 2.34 -15.33 9.52
N CYS A 46 2.63 -15.14 8.25
CA CYS A 46 3.84 -15.68 7.62
C CYS A 46 5.00 -14.76 7.93
N SER A 47 6.05 -15.32 8.51
CA SER A 47 7.28 -14.60 8.83
C SER A 47 8.50 -15.49 8.63
N GLY A 48 9.68 -14.88 8.73
CA GLY A 48 10.96 -15.55 8.49
C GLY A 48 11.54 -15.27 7.11
N CYS A 49 12.62 -15.97 6.81
CA CYS A 49 13.49 -15.71 5.67
C CYS A 49 13.48 -16.89 4.69
N CYS A 50 13.67 -16.58 3.42
CA CYS A 50 13.99 -17.53 2.37
C CYS A 50 15.52 -17.60 2.17
N ASN A 51 16.00 -18.61 1.43
CA ASN A 51 17.44 -18.81 1.21
C ASN A 51 18.07 -17.72 0.34
N THR A 52 17.30 -17.09 -0.55
CA THR A 52 17.78 -16.03 -1.44
C THR A 52 16.96 -14.75 -1.30
N LYS A 53 17.59 -13.61 -1.56
CA LYS A 53 16.94 -12.29 -1.52
C LYS A 53 15.92 -12.06 -2.64
N SER A 54 15.92 -12.90 -3.68
CA SER A 54 14.95 -12.85 -4.78
C SER A 54 13.59 -13.48 -4.39
N LEU A 55 13.56 -14.21 -3.29
CA LEU A 55 12.36 -14.86 -2.74
C LEU A 55 11.81 -14.06 -1.56
N GLN A 56 10.49 -14.04 -1.42
CA GLN A 56 9.78 -13.49 -0.29
C GLN A 56 8.90 -14.56 0.36
N CYS A 57 8.86 -14.57 1.69
CA CYS A 57 7.97 -15.45 2.45
C CYS A 57 6.56 -14.86 2.40
N VAL A 58 5.64 -15.56 1.75
CA VAL A 58 4.26 -15.09 1.50
C VAL A 58 3.24 -16.17 1.90
N PRO A 59 2.03 -15.78 2.32
CA PRO A 59 0.94 -16.74 2.52
C PRO A 59 0.47 -17.33 1.19
N VAL A 60 0.27 -18.64 1.18
CA VAL A 60 -0.36 -19.36 0.06
C VAL A 60 -1.79 -19.78 0.36
N VAL A 61 -2.12 -19.95 1.65
CA VAL A 61 -3.49 -20.18 2.12
C VAL A 61 -3.78 -19.22 3.27
N THR A 62 -4.95 -18.61 3.24
CA THR A 62 -5.45 -17.73 4.31
C THR A 62 -6.84 -18.15 4.74
N HIS A 63 -7.17 -17.90 6.00
CA HIS A 63 -8.46 -18.16 6.59
C HIS A 63 -8.97 -16.91 7.28
N LYS A 64 -10.23 -16.54 7.02
CA LYS A 64 -10.88 -15.41 7.68
C LYS A 64 -11.63 -15.94 8.90
N ARG A 65 -11.26 -15.45 10.09
CA ARG A 65 -11.90 -15.80 11.36
C ARG A 65 -12.65 -14.60 11.91
N PHE A 66 -13.83 -14.84 12.46
CA PHE A 66 -14.65 -13.82 13.11
C PHE A 66 -14.48 -13.90 14.61
N LEU A 67 -14.24 -12.76 15.25
CA LEU A 67 -14.04 -12.62 16.69
C LEU A 67 -15.14 -11.75 17.26
N GLN A 68 -15.71 -12.20 18.37
CA GLN A 68 -16.62 -11.37 19.14
C GLN A 68 -15.80 -10.49 20.09
N VAL A 69 -16.03 -9.18 20.02
CA VAL A 69 -15.40 -8.16 20.87
C VAL A 69 -16.48 -7.33 21.57
N MET A 70 -16.09 -6.63 22.62
CA MET A 70 -16.95 -5.70 23.32
C MET A 70 -16.79 -4.30 22.73
N LYS A 71 -17.89 -3.71 22.27
CA LYS A 71 -18.00 -2.31 21.87
C LYS A 71 -18.40 -1.48 23.09
N VAL A 72 -17.64 -0.43 23.37
CA VAL A 72 -17.89 0.49 24.50
C VAL A 72 -18.20 1.87 23.95
N GLU A 73 -19.41 2.37 24.17
CA GLU A 73 -19.85 3.72 23.76
C GLU A 73 -20.09 4.58 24.99
N TYR A 74 -19.73 5.86 24.94
CA TYR A 74 -20.02 6.79 26.04
C TYR A 74 -21.23 7.64 25.70
N ILE A 75 -22.36 7.36 26.35
CA ILE A 75 -23.62 8.09 26.19
C ILE A 75 -23.90 8.78 27.51
N ASN A 76 -24.09 10.10 27.51
CA ASN A 76 -24.33 10.89 28.72
C ASN A 76 -23.29 10.65 29.84
N LYS A 77 -22.00 10.60 29.47
CA LYS A 77 -20.86 10.28 30.36
C LYS A 77 -20.89 8.90 31.01
N LYS A 78 -21.81 8.01 30.59
CA LYS A 78 -21.90 6.62 31.07
C LYS A 78 -21.47 5.64 29.98
N PRO A 79 -20.65 4.62 30.29
CA PRO A 79 -20.29 3.60 29.33
C PRO A 79 -21.47 2.67 29.06
N THR A 80 -21.72 2.41 27.78
CA THR A 80 -22.70 1.46 27.25
C THR A 80 -21.94 0.35 26.55
N TYR A 81 -22.27 -0.90 26.87
CA TYR A 81 -21.56 -2.07 26.36
C TYR A 81 -22.43 -2.85 25.39
N ALA A 82 -21.86 -3.21 24.24
CA ALA A 82 -22.51 -4.04 23.24
C ALA A 82 -21.54 -5.10 22.70
N LYS A 83 -22.07 -6.22 22.20
CA LYS A 83 -21.27 -7.21 21.47
C LYS A 83 -21.12 -6.74 20.02
N ALA A 84 -19.91 -6.87 19.49
CA ALA A 84 -19.61 -6.59 18.08
C ALA A 84 -18.78 -7.73 17.51
N VAL A 85 -18.82 -7.89 16.18
CA VAL A 85 -18.04 -8.91 15.48
C VAL A 85 -17.02 -8.23 14.58
N VAL A 86 -15.75 -8.58 14.73
CA VAL A 86 -14.66 -8.14 13.86
C VAL A 86 -14.08 -9.34 13.12
N SER A 87 -13.50 -9.11 11.95
CA SER A 87 -12.83 -10.16 11.18
C SER A 87 -11.31 -9.99 11.21
N VAL A 88 -10.59 -11.09 11.42
CA VAL A 88 -9.14 -11.19 11.25
C VAL A 88 -8.81 -12.16 10.12
N VAL A 89 -7.63 -11.99 9.53
CA VAL A 89 -7.10 -12.89 8.49
C VAL A 89 -5.88 -13.59 9.06
N ASP A 90 -6.00 -14.91 9.15
CA ASP A 90 -4.98 -15.85 9.59
C ASP A 90 -4.30 -16.49 8.37
N HIS A 91 -2.98 -16.54 8.36
CA HIS A 91 -2.21 -17.28 7.36
C HIS A 91 -2.14 -18.74 7.81
N VAL A 92 -2.51 -19.67 6.93
CA VAL A 92 -2.57 -21.11 7.22
C VAL A 92 -1.34 -21.84 6.68
N GLU A 93 -0.84 -21.43 5.51
CA GLU A 93 0.36 -22.00 4.89
C GLU A 93 1.21 -20.89 4.27
N CYS A 94 2.54 -21.02 4.36
CA CYS A 94 3.51 -20.06 3.84
C CYS A 94 4.46 -20.74 2.86
N ARG A 95 4.86 -20.03 1.79
CA ARG A 95 5.91 -20.48 0.87
C ARG A 95 6.83 -19.34 0.47
N CYS A 96 8.06 -19.69 0.07
CA CYS A 96 8.99 -18.78 -0.57
C CYS A 96 8.66 -18.65 -2.06
N GLN A 97 8.24 -17.46 -2.49
CA GLN A 97 7.91 -17.17 -3.88
C GLN A 97 8.79 -16.04 -4.42
N THR A 98 9.01 -16.02 -5.74
CA THR A 98 9.74 -14.92 -6.38
C THR A 98 8.99 -13.61 -6.15
N ALA A 99 9.73 -12.58 -5.71
CA ALA A 99 9.15 -11.26 -5.51
C ALA A 99 8.49 -10.81 -6.84
N PRO A 100 7.22 -10.37 -6.83
CA PRO A 100 6.57 -9.88 -8.03
C PRO A 100 7.42 -8.74 -8.61
N ARG A 101 7.90 -8.91 -9.85
CA ARG A 101 8.65 -7.86 -10.53
C ARG A 101 7.72 -6.66 -10.72
N PRO A 102 8.16 -5.44 -10.39
CA PRO A 102 7.38 -4.26 -10.76
C PRO A 102 7.15 -4.28 -12.28
N PRO A 103 5.94 -3.94 -12.76
CA PRO A 103 5.67 -3.92 -14.18
C PRO A 103 6.69 -3.01 -14.89
N PRO A 104 7.22 -3.41 -16.05
CA PRO A 104 8.24 -2.62 -16.73
C PRO A 104 7.69 -1.23 -17.02
N HIS A 105 8.38 -0.19 -16.54
CA HIS A 105 8.08 1.18 -16.90
C HIS A 105 8.20 1.32 -18.42
N LYS A 106 7.06 1.44 -19.13
CA LYS A 106 7.05 1.76 -20.55
C LYS A 106 7.74 3.12 -20.74
N LYS A 107 9.02 3.11 -21.10
CA LYS A 107 9.71 4.31 -21.59
C LYS A 107 8.99 4.73 -22.87
N LYS A 108 8.20 5.80 -22.82
CA LYS A 108 7.74 6.48 -24.03
C LYS A 108 8.99 6.98 -24.74
N SER A 109 9.42 6.27 -25.78
CA SER A 109 10.39 6.77 -26.75
C SER A 109 9.77 8.02 -27.37
N SER A 110 10.24 9.19 -26.96
CA SER A 110 10.01 10.44 -27.68
C SER A 110 10.85 10.36 -28.96
N ARG A 111 10.31 9.73 -29.99
CA ARG A 111 10.85 9.81 -31.35
C ARG A 111 10.60 11.24 -31.83
N ARG A 112 11.60 12.11 -31.64
CA ARG A 112 11.65 13.45 -32.26
C ARG A 112 11.71 13.24 -33.77
N GLN A 113 10.57 13.34 -34.46
CA GLN A 113 10.51 13.65 -35.88
C GLN A 113 10.31 15.15 -36.01
N HIS A 114 11.40 15.87 -36.26
CA HIS A 114 11.34 17.22 -36.83
C HIS A 114 11.67 17.04 -38.31
N GLY A 115 10.63 16.83 -39.12
CA GLY A 115 10.68 16.97 -40.57
C GLY A 115 9.73 18.10 -40.93
N TYR A 116 10.26 19.31 -41.12
CA TYR A 116 9.51 20.42 -41.70
C TYR A 116 9.59 20.33 -43.22
N LEU A 117 8.41 20.50 -43.83
CA LEU A 117 8.12 20.42 -45.26
C LEU A 117 8.88 21.47 -46.11
N HIS A 118 9.20 21.07 -47.34
CA HIS A 118 9.06 21.85 -48.58
C HIS A 118 8.83 20.81 -49.70
N ARG A 119 7.67 20.65 -50.35
CA ARG A 119 6.92 21.51 -51.29
C ARG A 119 6.96 20.88 -52.70
N ASN A 120 5.80 20.46 -53.22
CA ASN A 120 5.26 20.63 -54.59
C ASN A 120 4.08 19.64 -54.83
N GLN A 121 2.85 20.16 -54.94
CA GLN A 121 2.04 20.27 -56.17
C GLN A 121 1.69 18.93 -56.86
N THR A 122 0.40 18.54 -56.85
CA THR A 122 -0.48 18.48 -58.05
C THR A 122 -1.85 17.80 -57.78
N HIS A 123 -2.90 18.44 -58.33
CA HIS A 123 -4.19 18.01 -58.87
C HIS A 123 -5.02 16.77 -58.40
N SER A 124 -6.34 17.04 -58.36
CA SER A 124 -7.54 16.21 -58.68
C SER A 124 -8.38 15.50 -57.57
N GLN A 125 -9.55 16.11 -57.35
CA GLN A 125 -10.93 15.58 -57.24
C GLN A 125 -11.27 14.33 -56.40
N GLY A 126 -12.31 14.48 -55.55
CA GLY A 126 -13.15 13.36 -55.05
C GLY A 126 -13.74 13.55 -53.63
N ARG A 127 -15.04 13.87 -53.54
CA ARG A 127 -15.93 13.71 -52.35
C ARG A 127 -16.71 12.39 -52.51
N PRO A 128 -17.61 11.95 -51.59
CA PRO A 128 -17.63 11.99 -50.11
C PRO A 128 -18.07 10.62 -49.49
N SER A 129 -18.02 10.43 -48.16
CA SER A 129 -19.10 9.80 -47.34
C SER A 129 -18.69 9.51 -45.88
N ALA A 130 -19.59 9.83 -44.96
CA ALA A 130 -19.56 9.66 -43.49
C ALA A 130 -19.88 8.18 -43.07
N PRO A 131 -20.15 7.76 -41.78
CA PRO A 131 -20.38 8.57 -40.56
C PRO A 131 -19.94 8.00 -39.17
N THR A 132 -19.94 8.92 -38.18
CA THR A 132 -20.28 8.81 -36.72
C THR A 132 -19.85 7.65 -35.81
N ALA A 133 -19.17 7.99 -34.70
CA ALA A 133 -19.53 7.59 -33.33
C ALA A 133 -18.97 8.59 -32.27
N PRO A 134 -19.59 8.74 -31.07
CA PRO A 134 -19.44 9.92 -30.21
C PRO A 134 -18.26 9.84 -29.23
N ARG A 135 -17.59 10.98 -29.00
CA ARG A 135 -16.58 11.17 -27.94
C ARG A 135 -17.25 11.36 -26.57
N LEU A 136 -16.90 10.51 -25.61
CA LEU A 136 -17.11 10.76 -24.17
C LEU A 136 -16.05 11.73 -23.60
N PRO A 137 -16.37 12.49 -22.54
CA PRO A 137 -15.57 13.62 -22.09
C PRO A 137 -14.31 13.19 -21.33
N THR A 138 -13.18 13.78 -21.69
CA THR A 138 -11.91 13.64 -20.98
C THR A 138 -11.96 14.32 -19.61
N ARG A 139 -11.74 13.53 -18.57
CA ARG A 139 -11.58 13.92 -17.16
C ARG A 139 -10.44 14.95 -16.96
N PRO A 140 -10.55 15.93 -16.04
CA PRO A 140 -9.56 16.99 -15.89
C PRO A 140 -8.22 16.45 -15.36
N GLN A 141 -7.12 16.93 -15.95
CA GLN A 141 -5.76 16.62 -15.51
C GLN A 141 -5.50 17.28 -14.15
N LYS A 142 -5.07 16.47 -13.17
CA LYS A 142 -4.56 16.96 -11.87
C LYS A 142 -3.37 17.88 -12.12
N THR A 143 -3.47 19.10 -11.60
CA THR A 143 -2.41 20.10 -11.58
C THR A 143 -1.15 19.54 -10.91
N LYS A 144 0.01 19.83 -11.50
CA LYS A 144 1.32 19.43 -10.97
C LYS A 144 1.55 20.12 -9.63
N ARG A 145 1.65 19.33 -8.56
CA ARG A 145 1.97 19.80 -7.21
C ARG A 145 3.40 20.37 -7.20
N MET A 146 3.53 21.68 -6.96
CA MET A 146 4.80 22.40 -6.94
C MET A 146 5.69 21.88 -5.81
N ARG A 147 6.94 21.54 -6.14
CA ARG A 147 7.94 20.99 -5.20
C ARG A 147 8.50 22.13 -4.34
N LYS A 148 8.06 22.23 -3.08
CA LYS A 148 8.52 23.25 -2.13
C LYS A 148 9.99 23.00 -1.76
N ASN A 149 10.85 23.98 -2.05
CA ASN A 149 12.28 23.92 -1.80
C ASN A 149 12.55 24.07 -0.30
N ARG A 150 12.90 22.98 0.40
CA ARG A 150 13.26 23.02 1.83
C ARG A 150 14.73 23.45 1.92
N ARG A 151 14.98 24.72 2.25
CA ARG A 151 16.33 25.20 2.60
C ARG A 151 16.79 24.46 3.87
N ARG A 152 17.95 23.79 3.80
CA ARG A 152 18.59 23.18 4.98
C ARG A 152 19.13 24.32 5.85
N ILE A 153 18.65 24.40 7.09
CA ILE A 153 19.16 25.32 8.11
C ILE A 153 20.56 24.82 8.51
N SER A 154 21.56 25.70 8.52
CA SER A 154 22.93 25.35 8.90
C SER A 154 23.02 25.02 10.40
N LYS A 155 23.94 24.15 10.81
CA LYS A 155 24.15 23.78 12.22
C LYS A 155 24.40 24.99 13.14
N ALA A 156 24.94 26.09 12.60
CA ALA A 156 25.15 27.33 13.33
C ALA A 156 23.81 27.97 13.77
N ALA A 157 22.78 27.95 12.91
CA ALA A 157 21.48 28.54 13.22
C ALA A 157 20.66 27.72 14.24
N MET A 158 20.91 26.40 14.36
CA MET A 158 20.30 25.58 15.43
C MET A 158 20.89 25.87 16.81
N ARG A 159 22.17 26.28 16.89
CA ARG A 159 22.84 26.57 18.16
C ARG A 159 22.43 27.91 18.80
N ALA A 160 21.97 28.86 17.99
CA ALA A 160 21.53 30.17 18.46
C ALA A 160 20.11 30.20 19.05
N MET A 161 19.31 29.14 18.86
CA MET A 161 17.95 29.04 19.41
C MET A 161 17.86 28.33 20.78
N LEU A 162 19.02 27.97 21.35
CA LEU A 162 19.13 27.23 22.62
C LEU A 162 19.87 28.02 23.72
N MET A 163 20.00 29.34 23.53
CA MET A 163 20.41 30.31 24.56
C MET A 163 19.28 31.31 24.75
#